data_AF-A0A6A7M993-F1
#
_entry.id   AF-A0A6A7M993-F1
#
_cell.length_a   1.000
_cell.length_b   1.000
_cell.length_c   1.000
_cell.angle_alpha   90.00
_cell.angle_beta   90.00
_cell.angle_gamma   90.00
#
_symmetry.space_group_name_H-M   'P 1'
#
loop_
_entity.id
_entity.type
_entity.pdbx_description
1 polymer ?
#
loop_
_entity_poly.entity_id
_entity_poly.type
_entity_poly.pdbx_seq_one_letter_code
_entity_poly.pdbx_strand_id
1 'polypeptide(L)'
;MSRGRVLLGVVAAPHGVRGLVRIRSFTDDPMAIASYGELSDEAGKTRYRVEALSTVKGAVLARIEGVADRTAAEAIRGLRLYVERERLPATGEREWYEADLVGLPAVGRDGRNWGQVMAFHDFGAGRTMEVSGGAASRQSVMLPFTDEAVPEVDVEGGKVVVDPPAGLLAGGEKKEA
;
A
#
# COMPACT_ATOMS: atom_id res chain seq x y z
N MET A 1 13.24 21.20 -15.28
CA MET A 1 12.47 21.39 -14.03
C MET A 1 11.75 20.08 -13.73
N SER A 2 12.36 19.21 -12.92
CA SER A 2 11.89 17.84 -12.67
C SER A 2 10.80 17.86 -11.58
N ARG A 3 9.57 18.23 -11.96
CA ARG A 3 8.42 18.21 -11.06
C ARG A 3 7.85 16.79 -11.03
N GLY A 4 8.26 15.97 -10.07
CA GLY A 4 7.54 14.72 -9.79
C GLY A 4 8.36 13.50 -9.37
N ARG A 5 9.58 13.59 -8.84
CA ARG A 5 10.28 12.41 -8.31
C ARG A 5 10.25 12.37 -6.79
N VAL A 6 10.05 11.19 -6.24
CA VAL A 6 9.99 10.94 -4.80
C VAL A 6 11.16 10.06 -4.40
N LEU A 7 11.91 10.51 -3.40
CA LEU A 7 13.04 9.78 -2.85
C LEU A 7 12.53 8.61 -2.00
N LEU A 8 12.78 7.38 -2.43
CA LEU A 8 12.36 6.18 -1.68
C LEU A 8 13.45 5.64 -0.77
N GLY A 9 14.73 5.86 -1.09
CA GLY A 9 15.80 5.39 -0.24
C GLY A 9 17.19 5.83 -0.67
N VAL A 10 18.18 5.53 0.18
CA VAL A 10 19.59 5.87 -0.07
C VAL A 10 20.48 4.66 0.23
N VAL A 11 21.40 4.36 -0.69
CA VAL A 11 22.44 3.34 -0.48
C VAL A 11 23.40 3.83 0.60
N ALA A 12 23.34 3.22 1.78
CA ALA A 12 24.11 3.66 2.94
C ALA A 12 25.54 3.09 2.95
N ALA A 13 25.68 1.80 2.66
CA ALA A 13 26.96 1.10 2.69
C ALA A 13 26.89 -0.26 1.96
N PRO A 14 28.01 -0.75 1.42
CA PRO A 14 28.10 -2.13 0.95
C PRO A 14 27.94 -3.14 2.09
N HIS A 15 27.58 -4.36 1.73
CA HIS A 15 27.45 -5.49 2.64
C HIS A 15 28.13 -6.73 2.06
N GLY A 16 29.18 -7.21 2.74
CA GLY A 16 29.93 -8.38 2.30
C GLY A 16 30.71 -8.14 0.99
N VAL A 17 30.93 -9.22 0.25
CA VAL A 17 31.73 -9.22 -1.00
C VAL A 17 30.91 -9.52 -2.26
N ARG A 18 29.65 -9.94 -2.12
CA ARG A 18 28.77 -10.38 -3.21
C ARG A 18 27.95 -9.25 -3.85
N GLY A 19 28.42 -8.01 -3.74
CA GLY A 19 27.72 -6.84 -4.30
C GLY A 19 26.42 -6.46 -3.58
N LEU A 20 26.14 -6.99 -2.39
CA LEU A 20 24.97 -6.58 -1.62
C LEU A 20 25.17 -5.18 -1.03
N VAL A 21 24.08 -4.45 -0.88
CA VAL A 21 24.06 -3.10 -0.31
C VAL A 21 23.04 -2.98 0.82
N ARG A 22 23.32 -2.09 1.76
CA ARG A 22 22.33 -1.63 2.74
C ARG A 22 21.69 -0.35 2.22
N ILE A 23 20.37 -0.38 2.07
CA ILE A 23 19.57 0.76 1.66
C ILE A 23 18.79 1.26 2.89
N ARG A 24 18.93 2.54 3.20
CA ARG A 24 18.02 3.21 4.13
C ARG A 24 16.75 3.55 3.36
N SER A 25 15.67 2.82 3.62
CA SER A 25 14.37 3.11 3.01
C SER A 25 13.65 4.23 3.77
N PHE A 26 12.85 5.00 3.05
CA PHE A 26 11.92 6.00 3.58
C PHE A 26 10.44 5.61 3.37
N THR A 27 10.19 4.39 2.90
CA THR A 27 8.85 3.80 2.82
C THR A 27 8.36 3.34 4.20
N ASP A 28 7.04 3.28 4.41
CA ASP A 28 6.43 2.80 5.66
C ASP A 28 6.84 1.35 5.98
N ASP A 29 6.78 0.46 4.97
CA ASP A 29 7.47 -0.83 5.00
C ASP A 29 8.79 -0.72 4.23
N PRO A 30 9.96 -0.85 4.89
CA PRO A 30 11.26 -0.82 4.22
C PRO A 30 11.40 -1.84 3.09
N MET A 31 10.84 -3.04 3.21
CA MET A 31 10.96 -4.08 2.19
C MET A 31 10.21 -3.73 0.90
N ALA A 32 9.15 -2.90 1.00
CA ALA A 32 8.34 -2.47 -0.13
C ALA A 32 9.11 -1.64 -1.15
N ILE A 33 10.32 -1.12 -0.83
CA ILE A 33 11.14 -0.34 -1.77
C ILE A 33 11.40 -1.05 -3.10
N ALA A 34 11.48 -2.39 -3.10
CA ALA A 34 11.67 -3.20 -4.31
C ALA A 34 10.37 -3.38 -5.13
N SER A 35 9.21 -3.17 -4.52
CA SER A 35 7.89 -3.35 -5.13
C SER A 35 7.47 -2.16 -6.02
N TYR A 36 8.13 -1.01 -5.90
CA TYR A 36 7.88 0.18 -6.73
C TYR A 36 8.49 0.10 -8.14
N GLY A 37 9.09 -1.05 -8.50
CA GLY A 37 9.68 -1.29 -9.81
C GLY A 37 11.09 -0.71 -9.97
N GLU A 38 11.42 -0.27 -11.19
CA GLU A 38 12.73 0.35 -11.47
C GLU A 38 12.86 1.72 -10.80
N LEU A 39 13.87 1.84 -9.94
CA LEU A 39 14.24 3.10 -9.29
C LEU A 39 15.26 3.85 -10.15
N SER A 40 15.43 5.14 -9.91
CA SER A 40 16.30 6.00 -10.71
C SER A 40 17.21 6.87 -9.85
N ASP A 41 18.31 7.36 -10.42
CA ASP A 41 19.14 8.39 -9.77
C ASP A 41 18.42 9.75 -9.70
N GLU A 42 19.01 10.71 -8.99
CA GLU A 42 18.45 12.07 -8.85
C GLU A 42 18.23 12.75 -10.21
N ALA A 43 19.08 12.45 -11.20
CA ALA A 43 18.96 12.95 -12.56
C ALA A 43 17.89 12.22 -13.39
N GLY A 44 17.43 11.03 -12.96
CA GLY A 44 16.56 10.12 -13.71
C GLY A 44 17.18 9.56 -14.97
N LYS A 45 18.51 9.59 -15.06
CA LYS A 45 19.28 9.18 -16.24
C LYS A 45 19.58 7.69 -16.18
N THR A 46 19.85 7.18 -14.98
CA THR A 46 20.19 5.78 -14.74
C THR A 46 19.08 5.12 -13.96
N ARG A 47 18.68 3.92 -14.40
CA ARG A 47 17.69 3.09 -13.71
C ARG A 47 18.35 1.90 -13.04
N TYR A 48 17.80 1.51 -11.90
CA TYR A 48 18.29 0.47 -11.02
C TYR A 48 17.15 -0.45 -10.64
N ARG A 49 17.32 -1.75 -10.92
CA ARG A 49 16.44 -2.78 -10.41
C ARG A 49 16.94 -3.24 -9.05
N VAL A 50 16.09 -3.11 -8.03
CA VAL A 50 16.41 -3.44 -6.64
C VAL A 50 15.66 -4.69 -6.23
N GLU A 51 16.37 -5.65 -5.66
CA GLU A 51 15.83 -6.86 -5.04
C GLU A 51 16.07 -6.78 -3.54
N ALA A 52 15.02 -6.60 -2.75
CA ALA A 52 15.10 -6.58 -1.29
C ALA A 52 15.14 -8.01 -0.74
N LEU A 53 16.14 -8.33 0.10
CA LEU A 53 16.36 -9.67 0.64
C LEU A 53 15.93 -9.80 2.10
N SER A 54 16.28 -8.82 2.93
CA SER A 54 15.95 -8.81 4.36
C SER A 54 16.13 -7.43 4.97
N THR A 55 15.70 -7.24 6.21
CA THR A 55 16.00 -6.04 7.00
C THR A 55 17.07 -6.32 8.04
N VAL A 56 18.04 -5.42 8.17
CA VAL A 56 19.16 -5.52 9.12
C VAL A 56 19.39 -4.17 9.76
N LYS A 57 19.17 -4.07 11.09
CA LYS A 57 19.41 -2.84 11.89
C LYS A 57 18.72 -1.60 11.31
N GLY A 58 17.46 -1.73 10.87
CA GLY A 58 16.68 -0.62 10.31
C GLY A 58 17.05 -0.21 8.87
N ALA A 59 17.86 -1.01 8.17
CA ALA A 59 18.15 -0.85 6.75
C ALA A 59 17.74 -2.11 5.97
N VAL A 60 17.43 -1.95 4.70
CA VAL A 60 17.12 -3.05 3.77
C VAL A 60 18.43 -3.58 3.21
N LEU A 61 18.69 -4.87 3.39
CA LEU A 61 19.72 -5.58 2.65
C LEU A 61 19.16 -5.92 1.27
N ALA A 62 19.79 -5.39 0.23
CA ALA A 62 19.30 -5.53 -1.14
C ALA A 62 20.42 -5.84 -2.13
N ARG A 63 20.03 -6.42 -3.26
CA ARG A 63 20.85 -6.57 -4.47
C ARG A 63 20.39 -5.53 -5.49
N ILE A 64 21.34 -4.93 -6.18
CA ILE A 64 21.07 -4.02 -7.30
C ILE A 64 21.62 -4.67 -8.57
N GLU A 65 20.79 -4.73 -9.61
CA GLU A 65 21.22 -5.26 -10.90
C GLU A 65 22.42 -4.44 -11.44
N GLY A 66 23.46 -5.14 -11.91
CA GLY A 66 24.73 -4.53 -12.31
C GLY A 66 25.75 -4.31 -11.18
N VAL A 67 25.39 -4.57 -9.92
CA VAL A 67 26.30 -4.50 -8.77
C VAL A 67 26.68 -5.92 -8.33
N ALA A 68 27.78 -6.44 -8.87
CA ALA A 68 28.19 -7.83 -8.66
C ALA A 68 29.21 -8.02 -7.51
N ASP A 69 29.94 -6.96 -7.13
CA ASP A 69 31.02 -7.04 -6.17
C ASP A 69 31.05 -5.84 -5.20
N ARG A 70 31.92 -5.93 -4.19
CA ARG A 70 32.08 -4.89 -3.17
C ARG A 70 32.53 -3.54 -3.75
N THR A 71 33.36 -3.55 -4.79
CA THR A 71 33.88 -2.32 -5.41
C THR A 71 32.75 -1.58 -6.11
N ALA A 72 31.92 -2.29 -6.88
CA ALA A 72 30.71 -1.74 -7.48
C ALA A 72 29.74 -1.22 -6.42
N ALA A 73 29.57 -1.94 -5.31
CA ALA A 73 28.71 -1.53 -4.21
C ALA A 73 29.20 -0.26 -3.48
N GLU A 74 30.52 -0.08 -3.31
CA GLU A 74 31.10 1.17 -2.79
C GLU A 74 30.94 2.33 -3.79
N ALA A 75 31.06 2.08 -5.09
CA ALA A 75 30.93 3.12 -6.12
C ALA A 75 29.55 3.79 -6.12
N ILE A 76 28.50 3.06 -5.72
CA ILE A 76 27.14 3.57 -5.61
C ILE A 76 26.76 3.98 -4.18
N ARG A 77 27.73 4.08 -3.26
CA ARG A 77 27.46 4.56 -1.91
C ARG A 77 26.98 6.01 -1.95
N GLY A 78 25.89 6.28 -1.23
CA GLY A 78 25.22 7.59 -1.24
C GLY A 78 24.26 7.77 -2.43
N LEU A 79 24.15 6.78 -3.33
CA LEU A 79 23.17 6.80 -4.40
C LEU A 79 21.77 6.93 -3.81
N ARG A 80 21.08 7.97 -4.24
CA ARG A 80 19.68 8.25 -3.91
C ARG A 80 18.80 7.60 -4.95
N LEU A 81 17.83 6.81 -4.49
CA LEU A 81 16.93 6.02 -5.32
C LEU A 81 15.56 6.70 -5.34
N TYR A 82 15.17 7.15 -6.52
CA TYR A 82 13.93 7.88 -6.78
C TYR A 82 12.96 7.06 -7.61
N VAL A 83 11.68 7.28 -7.38
CA VAL A 83 10.61 6.82 -8.26
C VAL A 83 9.88 8.05 -8.83
N GLU A 84 9.35 7.92 -10.05
CA GLU A 84 8.40 8.91 -10.57
C GLU A 84 7.12 8.88 -9.73
N ARG A 85 6.57 10.06 -9.41
CA ARG A 85 5.38 10.23 -8.55
C ARG A 85 4.17 9.51 -9.13
N GLU A 86 4.07 9.45 -10.45
CA GLU A 86 3.02 8.71 -11.18
C GLU A 86 3.07 7.20 -10.96
N ARG A 87 4.21 6.65 -10.51
CA ARG A 87 4.38 5.22 -10.21
C ARG A 87 4.21 4.87 -8.74
N LEU A 88 4.17 5.88 -7.86
CA LEU A 88 3.65 5.62 -6.53
C LEU A 88 2.22 5.13 -6.70
N PRO A 89 1.76 4.13 -5.92
CA PRO A 89 0.34 3.88 -5.83
C PRO A 89 -0.30 5.23 -5.53
N ALA A 90 -1.35 5.58 -6.30
CA ALA A 90 -2.03 6.83 -6.09
C ALA A 90 -2.34 6.93 -4.60
N THR A 91 -1.76 7.94 -3.91
CA THR A 91 -2.31 8.37 -2.62
C THR A 91 -3.77 8.58 -2.92
N GLY A 92 -4.66 7.71 -2.41
CA GLY A 92 -6.03 7.62 -2.88
C GLY A 92 -6.57 9.02 -3.14
N GLU A 93 -6.84 9.35 -4.41
CA GLU A 93 -7.35 10.66 -4.87
C GLU A 93 -8.81 10.83 -4.45
N ARG A 94 -9.05 10.51 -3.19
CA ARG A 94 -10.27 9.90 -2.70
C ARG A 94 -10.49 10.45 -1.29
N GLU A 95 -10.28 11.76 -1.18
CA GLU A 95 -10.70 12.57 -0.04
C GLU A 95 -12.20 12.85 -0.23
N TRP A 96 -13.03 11.98 0.32
CA TRP A 96 -14.46 12.26 0.46
C TRP A 96 -14.73 12.73 1.88
N TYR A 97 -15.71 13.62 2.03
CA TYR A 97 -16.24 13.88 3.35
C TYR A 97 -17.02 12.66 3.82
N GLU A 98 -16.70 12.16 5.01
CA GLU A 98 -17.39 11.02 5.63
C GLU A 98 -18.91 11.25 5.71
N ALA A 99 -19.31 12.51 5.90
CA ALA A 99 -20.71 12.91 5.90
C ALA A 99 -21.43 12.63 4.57
N ASP A 100 -20.71 12.66 3.44
CA ASP A 100 -21.25 12.37 2.11
C ASP A 100 -21.36 10.86 1.87
N LEU A 101 -20.60 10.05 2.61
CA LEU A 101 -20.58 8.60 2.50
C LEU A 101 -21.61 7.94 3.41
N VAL A 102 -21.91 8.53 4.57
CA VAL A 102 -22.93 8.03 5.49
C VAL A 102 -24.30 8.04 4.80
N GLY A 103 -24.97 6.90 4.85
CA GLY A 103 -26.25 6.65 4.17
C GLY A 103 -26.12 6.06 2.78
N LEU A 104 -24.92 6.02 2.18
CA LEU A 104 -24.74 5.36 0.89
C LEU A 104 -24.86 3.83 1.02
N PRO A 105 -25.46 3.14 0.04
CA PRO A 105 -25.49 1.69 -0.03
C PRO A 105 -24.08 1.12 -0.18
N ALA A 106 -23.76 0.15 0.67
CA ALA A 106 -22.55 -0.66 0.57
C ALA A 106 -22.86 -1.91 -0.28
N VAL A 107 -22.15 -2.07 -1.40
CA VAL A 107 -22.39 -3.14 -2.38
C VAL A 107 -21.13 -3.96 -2.61
N GLY A 108 -21.25 -5.28 -2.77
CA GLY A 108 -20.12 -6.15 -3.05
C GLY A 108 -19.69 -6.04 -4.50
N ARG A 109 -18.47 -6.50 -4.82
CA ARG A 109 -18.03 -6.66 -6.23
C ARG A 109 -18.95 -7.59 -7.04
N ASP A 110 -19.63 -8.50 -6.36
CA ASP A 110 -20.64 -9.43 -6.91
C ASP A 110 -22.04 -8.79 -7.06
N GLY A 111 -22.19 -7.51 -6.70
CA GLY A 111 -23.47 -6.81 -6.67
C GLY A 111 -24.35 -7.15 -5.47
N ARG A 112 -23.86 -7.94 -4.50
CA ARG A 112 -24.57 -8.20 -3.24
C ARG A 112 -24.77 -6.90 -2.48
N ASN A 113 -25.97 -6.67 -1.96
CA ASN A 113 -26.21 -5.55 -1.05
C ASN A 113 -25.73 -5.94 0.36
N TRP A 114 -24.74 -5.21 0.88
CA TRP A 114 -24.19 -5.37 2.22
C TRP A 114 -24.91 -4.51 3.26
N GLY A 115 -25.72 -3.55 2.80
CA GLY A 115 -26.47 -2.62 3.64
C GLY A 115 -26.11 -1.18 3.29
N GLN A 116 -25.95 -0.35 4.30
CA GLN A 116 -25.65 1.07 4.17
C GLN A 116 -24.56 1.49 5.13
N VAL A 117 -23.73 2.45 4.71
CA VAL A 117 -22.72 3.07 5.57
C VAL A 117 -23.41 3.85 6.68
N MET A 118 -23.11 3.50 7.93
CA MET A 118 -23.74 4.06 9.12
C MET A 118 -22.88 5.16 9.75
N ALA A 119 -21.58 4.91 9.88
CA ALA A 119 -20.65 5.78 10.58
C ALA A 119 -19.20 5.46 10.23
N PHE A 120 -18.31 6.39 10.57
CA PHE A 120 -16.87 6.21 10.51
C PHE A 120 -16.29 6.37 11.91
N HIS A 121 -15.37 5.48 12.26
CA HIS A 121 -14.75 5.41 13.58
C HIS A 121 -13.23 5.42 13.44
N ASP A 122 -12.54 6.14 14.32
CA ASP A 122 -11.08 6.09 14.44
C ASP A 122 -10.70 5.55 15.81
N PHE A 123 -10.17 4.32 15.84
CA PHE A 123 -9.72 3.66 17.07
C PHE A 123 -8.20 3.77 17.27
N GLY A 124 -7.51 4.64 16.52
CA GLY A 124 -6.07 4.85 16.61
C GLY A 124 -5.22 3.88 15.79
N ALA A 125 -5.83 2.98 15.03
CA ALA A 125 -5.17 2.03 14.12
C ALA A 125 -5.56 2.23 12.64
N GLY A 126 -6.14 3.39 12.33
CA GLY A 126 -6.72 3.70 11.02
C GLY A 126 -8.24 3.83 11.09
N ARG A 127 -8.81 4.24 9.95
CA ARG A 127 -10.23 4.53 9.84
C ARG A 127 -11.04 3.24 9.64
N THR A 128 -12.15 3.12 10.36
CA THR A 128 -13.08 1.99 10.29
C THR A 128 -14.45 2.49 9.85
N MET A 129 -15.02 1.89 8.81
CA MET A 129 -16.36 2.14 8.30
C MET A 129 -17.35 1.13 8.89
N GLU A 130 -18.43 1.62 9.47
CA GLU A 130 -19.54 0.80 9.96
C GLU A 130 -20.60 0.64 8.85
N VAL A 131 -20.97 -0.59 8.53
CA VAL A 131 -22.01 -0.92 7.55
C VAL A 131 -23.14 -1.66 8.26
N SER A 132 -24.38 -1.25 8.05
CA SER A 132 -25.55 -1.99 8.59
C SER A 132 -25.64 -3.38 7.95
N GLY A 133 -26.03 -4.41 8.70
CA GLY A 133 -26.18 -5.77 8.13
C GLY A 133 -27.35 -5.96 7.14
N GLY A 134 -28.02 -4.87 6.74
CA GLY A 134 -29.13 -4.88 5.79
C GLY A 134 -30.27 -5.84 6.19
N ALA A 135 -30.93 -6.44 5.19
CA ALA A 135 -31.97 -7.44 5.40
C ALA A 135 -31.42 -8.83 5.84
N ALA A 136 -30.10 -9.04 5.74
CA ALA A 136 -29.44 -10.31 6.00
C ALA A 136 -29.01 -10.48 7.46
N SER A 137 -28.75 -9.39 8.19
CA SER A 137 -28.41 -9.42 9.62
C SER A 137 -28.79 -8.12 10.31
N ARG A 138 -29.23 -8.22 11.57
CA ARG A 138 -29.54 -7.06 12.43
C ARG A 138 -28.29 -6.41 13.03
N GLN A 139 -27.12 -7.01 12.86
CA GLN A 139 -25.86 -6.53 13.40
C GLN A 139 -25.10 -5.72 12.35
N SER A 140 -24.58 -4.56 12.75
CA SER A 140 -23.64 -3.79 11.93
C SER A 140 -22.26 -4.45 11.92
N VAL A 141 -21.50 -4.15 10.87
CA VAL A 141 -20.20 -4.74 10.58
C VAL A 141 -19.19 -3.64 10.40
N MET A 142 -18.02 -3.85 10.99
CA MET A 142 -16.94 -2.89 11.02
C MET A 142 -15.89 -3.30 10.00
N LEU A 143 -15.68 -2.46 8.98
CA LEU A 143 -14.74 -2.68 7.90
C LEU A 143 -13.60 -1.67 8.01
N PRO A 144 -12.33 -2.08 7.86
CA PRO A 144 -11.27 -1.10 7.67
C PRO A 144 -11.55 -0.28 6.41
N PHE A 145 -11.44 1.05 6.49
CA PHE A 145 -11.62 1.93 5.34
C PHE A 145 -10.30 2.04 4.58
N THR A 146 -9.94 0.96 3.91
CA THR A 146 -8.71 0.80 3.11
C THR A 146 -9.05 0.39 1.69
N ASP A 147 -8.14 0.57 0.74
CA ASP A 147 -8.36 0.19 -0.67
C ASP A 147 -8.62 -1.31 -0.87
N GLU A 148 -8.16 -2.16 0.06
CA GLU A 148 -8.43 -3.60 0.02
C GLU A 148 -9.90 -3.91 0.34
N ALA A 149 -10.44 -3.28 1.39
CA ALA A 149 -11.78 -3.55 1.88
C ALA A 149 -12.85 -2.63 1.26
N VAL A 150 -12.46 -1.46 0.77
CA VAL A 150 -13.31 -0.48 0.09
C VAL A 150 -12.63 -0.04 -1.20
N PRO A 151 -12.62 -0.91 -2.23
CA PRO A 151 -11.89 -0.66 -3.47
C PRO A 151 -12.45 0.48 -4.31
N GLU A 152 -13.71 0.86 -4.12
CA GLU A 152 -14.36 1.90 -4.92
C GLU A 152 -15.42 2.64 -4.10
N VAL A 153 -15.42 3.97 -4.24
CA VAL A 153 -16.45 4.85 -3.68
C VAL A 153 -16.90 5.75 -4.82
N ASP A 154 -18.20 5.70 -5.09
CA ASP A 154 -18.85 6.39 -6.19
C ASP A 154 -19.91 7.32 -5.59
N VAL A 155 -19.50 8.54 -5.24
CA VAL A 155 -20.39 9.54 -4.63
C VAL A 155 -21.42 10.05 -5.65
N GLU A 156 -21.03 10.21 -6.92
CA GLU A 156 -21.95 10.62 -7.99
C GLU A 156 -23.00 9.55 -8.29
N GLY A 157 -22.60 8.28 -8.32
CA GLY A 157 -23.49 7.12 -8.45
C GLY A 157 -24.15 6.69 -7.14
N GLY A 158 -23.82 7.35 -6.02
CA GLY A 158 -24.42 7.15 -4.70
C GLY A 158 -24.23 5.74 -4.15
N LYS A 159 -23.02 5.16 -4.22
CA LYS A 159 -22.72 3.82 -3.69
C LYS A 159 -21.27 3.67 -3.24
N VAL A 160 -21.03 2.71 -2.35
CA VAL A 160 -19.69 2.31 -1.89
C VAL A 160 -19.50 0.83 -2.19
N VAL A 161 -18.44 0.46 -2.89
CA VAL A 161 -18.11 -0.95 -3.16
C VAL A 161 -17.24 -1.49 -2.04
N VAL A 162 -17.67 -2.60 -1.44
CA VAL A 162 -16.99 -3.27 -0.32
C VAL A 162 -16.53 -4.67 -0.70
N ASP A 163 -15.37 -5.06 -0.17
CA ASP A 163 -14.77 -6.39 -0.35
C ASP A 163 -14.23 -6.89 1.00
N PRO A 164 -15.13 -7.30 1.91
CA PRO A 164 -14.74 -7.69 3.26
C PRO A 164 -13.92 -8.99 3.27
N PRO A 165 -12.91 -9.10 4.14
CA PRO A 165 -12.17 -10.35 4.32
C PRO A 165 -13.11 -11.48 4.74
N ALA A 166 -12.85 -12.68 4.22
CA ALA A 166 -13.67 -13.87 4.47
C ALA A 166 -13.84 -14.13 5.97
N GLY A 167 -15.10 -14.28 6.41
CA GLY A 167 -15.45 -14.57 7.82
C GLY A 167 -15.99 -13.39 8.63
N LEU A 168 -16.02 -12.17 8.07
CA LEU A 168 -16.55 -10.99 8.78
C LEU A 168 -18.08 -10.95 8.85
N LEU A 169 -18.77 -11.69 7.98
CA LEU A 169 -20.19 -12.01 8.12
C LEU A 169 -20.35 -13.50 8.37
N ALA A 170 -20.79 -13.84 9.58
CA ALA A 170 -21.41 -15.13 9.83
C ALA A 170 -22.76 -15.18 9.10
N GLY A 171 -22.71 -15.67 7.87
CA GLY A 171 -23.87 -15.90 7.01
C GLY A 171 -23.48 -16.70 5.76
N GLY A 172 -22.65 -17.73 5.92
CA GLY A 172 -22.23 -18.61 4.83
C GLY A 172 -21.11 -19.56 5.24
N GLU A 173 -21.51 -20.75 5.67
CA GLU A 173 -20.71 -21.98 5.83
C GLU A 173 -19.67 -22.02 6.96
N LYS A 174 -20.11 -22.55 8.11
CA LYS A 174 -19.23 -23.41 8.93
C LYS A 174 -18.73 -24.55 8.06
N LYS A 175 -17.44 -24.55 7.75
CA LYS A 175 -16.77 -25.76 7.29
C LYS A 175 -16.40 -26.57 8.54
N GLU A 176 -17.31 -27.44 8.97
CA GLU A 176 -17.01 -28.48 9.96
C GLU A 176 -16.06 -29.50 9.33
N ALA A 177 -15.00 -29.81 10.06
CA ALA A 177 -14.05 -30.90 9.79
C ALA A 177 -14.60 -32.23 10.33
#